data_AF-A0A0F9EMC9-F1
#
_entry.id   AF-A0A0F9EMC9-F1
#
_cell.length_a   1.000
_cell.length_b   1.000
_cell.length_c   1.000
_cell.angle_alpha   90.00
_cell.angle_beta   90.00
_cell.angle_gamma   90.00
#
_symmetry.space_group_name_H-M   'P 1'
#
loop_
_entity.id
_entity.type
_entity.pdbx_description
1 polymer ?
#
loop_
_entity_poly.entity_id
_entity_poly.type
_entity_poly.pdbx_seq_one_letter_code
_entity_poly.pdbx_strand_id
1 'polypeptide(L)'
;MTESSTAPETITTSSGEIQLLMTASEAFPALERAVLSAQDRIVASFRIFDPATKLHSPEARAIGDDWFDLLVHTFKRGVSFDLMLSDFDPIISYDTHMLTWQSLRQIWSAAELAGPDAKVAVRPGMHPARIGLLPRLGLWPSVRKELREICGWLNTLEPSHRRSALRHLPGLCTCLGDCDDGSTKMRFGGPPFLFPASHHQKLAVIDGEQLYIGGLDLNDRRYDTLTHERAADETWHDVQLLVRGPAAAAAETYLTQVRDAVDGKGNVQIQVLEPVPRS
;
A
#
# COMPACT_ATOMS: atom_id res chain seq x y z
N MET A 1 32.56 -11.06 -3.14
CA MET A 1 32.19 -12.27 -2.38
C MET A 1 30.96 -12.82 -3.06
N THR A 2 30.99 -14.06 -3.51
CA THR A 2 29.86 -14.70 -4.19
C THR A 2 28.74 -14.91 -3.17
N GLU A 3 27.57 -14.33 -3.42
CA GLU A 3 26.35 -14.61 -2.64
C GLU A 3 26.18 -16.12 -2.54
N SER A 4 26.25 -16.65 -1.33
CA SER A 4 25.66 -17.95 -1.05
C SER A 4 24.14 -17.72 -1.05
N SER A 5 23.57 -17.70 -2.25
CA SER A 5 22.13 -17.76 -2.47
C SER A 5 21.66 -19.12 -1.98
N THR A 6 21.42 -19.20 -0.67
CA THR A 6 20.60 -20.28 -0.14
C THR A 6 19.17 -19.90 -0.48
N ALA A 7 18.46 -20.80 -1.18
CA ALA A 7 17.06 -20.58 -1.48
C ALA A 7 16.29 -20.29 -0.18
N PRO A 8 15.24 -19.44 -0.20
CA PRO A 8 14.54 -19.09 1.01
C PRO A 8 14.02 -20.34 1.73
N GLU A 9 14.19 -20.40 3.04
CA GLU A 9 13.88 -21.58 3.84
C GLU A 9 12.37 -21.86 3.80
N THR A 10 12.01 -23.12 3.50
CA THR A 10 10.61 -23.57 3.48
C THR A 10 10.37 -24.57 4.60
N ILE A 11 9.43 -24.24 5.47
CA ILE A 11 9.00 -25.04 6.61
C ILE A 11 7.66 -25.69 6.26
N THR A 12 7.63 -27.02 6.24
CA THR A 12 6.38 -27.79 6.12
C THR A 12 5.81 -28.06 7.50
N THR A 13 4.53 -27.72 7.69
CA THR A 13 3.77 -27.94 8.93
C THR A 13 2.58 -28.85 8.66
N SER A 14 1.93 -29.36 9.71
CA SER A 14 0.67 -30.12 9.57
C SER A 14 -0.47 -29.29 8.96
N SER A 15 -0.37 -27.96 9.02
CA SER A 15 -1.35 -27.00 8.50
C SER A 15 -0.98 -26.38 7.16
N GLY A 16 0.16 -26.72 6.56
CA GLY A 16 0.60 -26.16 5.28
C GLY A 16 2.07 -25.76 5.26
N GLU A 17 2.45 -24.96 4.26
CA GLU A 17 3.84 -24.59 3.99
C GLU A 17 4.09 -23.12 4.30
N ILE A 18 5.25 -22.81 4.86
CA ILE A 18 5.68 -21.45 5.19
C ILE A 18 7.06 -21.25 4.58
N GLN A 19 7.19 -20.29 3.68
CA GLN A 19 8.47 -19.81 3.18
C GLN A 19 8.86 -18.53 3.91
N LEU A 20 10.04 -18.53 4.52
CA LEU A 20 10.63 -17.39 5.22
C LEU A 20 11.42 -16.52 4.22
N LEU A 21 11.14 -15.23 4.18
CA LEU A 21 11.76 -14.26 3.28
C LEU A 21 12.38 -13.16 4.14
N MET A 22 13.70 -13.18 4.30
CA MET A 22 14.43 -12.42 5.32
C MET A 22 14.68 -10.96 4.94
N THR A 23 14.53 -10.61 3.67
CA THR A 23 14.73 -9.26 3.13
C THR A 23 13.79 -8.99 1.96
N ALA A 24 13.71 -7.75 1.52
CA ALA A 24 13.00 -7.38 0.31
C ALA A 24 13.61 -8.01 -0.97
N SER A 25 14.91 -8.28 -1.02
CA SER A 25 15.53 -8.99 -2.15
C SER A 25 15.01 -10.42 -2.33
N GLU A 26 14.47 -11.03 -1.28
CA GLU A 26 13.77 -12.32 -1.35
C GLU A 26 12.25 -12.11 -1.50
N ALA A 27 11.69 -11.18 -0.72
CA ALA A 27 10.26 -10.99 -0.62
C ALA A 27 9.61 -10.35 -1.85
N PHE A 28 10.28 -9.42 -2.53
CA PHE A 28 9.73 -8.78 -3.73
C PHE A 28 9.65 -9.79 -4.89
N PRO A 29 10.71 -10.54 -5.24
CA PRO A 29 10.61 -11.60 -6.24
C PRO A 29 9.57 -12.68 -5.92
N ALA A 30 9.39 -13.03 -4.64
CA ALA A 30 8.37 -14.00 -4.23
C ALA A 30 6.95 -13.48 -4.50
N LEU A 31 6.66 -12.22 -4.14
CA LEU A 31 5.37 -11.59 -4.41
C LEU A 31 5.13 -11.44 -5.91
N GLU A 32 6.14 -11.01 -6.67
CA GLU A 32 6.06 -10.89 -8.14
C GLU A 32 5.68 -12.23 -8.79
N ARG A 33 6.34 -13.33 -8.41
CA ARG A 33 6.00 -14.67 -8.91
C ARG A 33 4.61 -15.13 -8.49
N ALA A 34 4.17 -14.80 -7.27
CA ALA A 34 2.81 -15.09 -6.82
C ALA A 34 1.77 -14.34 -7.70
N VAL A 35 1.99 -13.06 -7.97
CA VAL A 35 1.12 -12.25 -8.86
C VAL A 35 1.16 -12.75 -10.31
N LEU A 36 2.33 -13.12 -10.82
CA LEU A 36 2.47 -13.73 -12.15
C LEU A 36 1.75 -15.08 -12.26
N SER A 37 1.75 -15.88 -11.19
CA SER A 37 1.07 -17.19 -11.21
C SER A 37 -0.43 -17.12 -10.92
N ALA A 38 -0.94 -15.97 -10.46
CA ALA A 38 -2.36 -15.77 -10.17
C ALA A 38 -3.26 -16.11 -11.37
N GLN A 39 -4.36 -16.83 -11.11
CA GLN A 39 -5.30 -17.30 -12.14
C GLN A 39 -6.68 -16.64 -12.05
N ASP A 40 -7.16 -16.35 -10.84
CA ASP A 40 -8.53 -15.90 -10.60
C ASP A 40 -8.55 -14.53 -9.92
N ARG A 41 -7.90 -14.39 -8.77
CA ARG A 41 -8.02 -13.18 -7.95
C ARG A 41 -6.86 -12.91 -7.03
N ILE A 42 -6.63 -11.62 -6.78
CA ILE A 42 -5.70 -11.11 -5.80
C ILE A 42 -6.48 -10.16 -4.89
N VAL A 43 -6.46 -10.45 -3.58
CA VAL A 43 -7.05 -9.59 -2.55
C VAL A 43 -5.94 -9.12 -1.64
N ALA A 44 -5.76 -7.81 -1.52
CA ALA A 44 -4.60 -7.24 -0.83
C ALA A 44 -4.94 -6.04 0.03
N SER A 45 -4.11 -5.82 1.05
CA SER A 45 -4.07 -4.57 1.78
C SER A 45 -2.65 -4.28 2.25
N PHE A 46 -2.20 -3.06 1.93
CA PHE A 46 -0.86 -2.59 2.25
C PHE A 46 -0.94 -1.22 2.91
N ARG A 47 0.09 -0.89 3.68
CA ARG A 47 0.27 0.48 4.16
C ARG A 47 0.78 1.37 3.03
N ILE A 48 1.74 0.90 2.25
CA ILE A 48 2.24 1.52 1.01
C ILE A 48 2.36 0.44 -0.08
N PHE A 49 1.85 0.75 -1.27
CA PHE A 49 1.99 -0.04 -2.49
C PHE A 49 2.27 0.93 -3.63
N ASP A 50 3.50 1.01 -4.09
CA ASP A 50 3.94 1.93 -5.13
C ASP A 50 4.10 1.19 -6.48
N PRO A 51 3.23 1.43 -7.47
CA PRO A 51 3.37 0.86 -8.80
C PRO A 51 4.69 1.21 -9.52
N ALA A 52 5.40 2.26 -9.12
CA ALA A 52 6.70 2.60 -9.71
C ALA A 52 7.87 1.74 -9.19
N THR A 53 7.62 0.88 -8.19
CA THR A 53 8.62 -0.04 -7.61
C THR A 53 9.21 -0.93 -8.69
N LYS A 54 10.53 -1.11 -8.70
CA LYS A 54 11.20 -1.93 -9.72
C LYS A 54 10.93 -3.42 -9.53
N LEU A 55 10.92 -4.14 -10.64
CA LEU A 55 10.81 -5.59 -10.63
C LEU A 55 12.17 -6.22 -10.36
N HIS A 56 12.20 -7.31 -9.61
CA HIS A 56 13.43 -7.96 -9.15
C HIS A 56 13.56 -9.41 -9.60
N SER A 57 12.46 -10.13 -9.81
CA SER A 57 12.48 -11.48 -10.36
C SER A 57 12.79 -11.47 -11.87
N PRO A 58 13.57 -12.43 -12.38
CA PRO A 58 13.79 -12.59 -13.82
C PRO A 58 12.48 -12.73 -14.62
N GLU A 59 11.50 -13.43 -14.05
CA GLU A 59 10.20 -13.68 -14.67
C GLU A 59 9.38 -12.40 -14.83
N ALA A 60 9.36 -11.54 -13.81
CA ALA A 60 8.64 -10.26 -13.90
C ALA A 60 9.38 -9.24 -14.76
N ARG A 61 10.72 -9.22 -14.72
CA ARG A 61 11.52 -8.38 -15.62
C ARG A 61 11.35 -8.73 -17.10
N ALA A 62 10.92 -9.94 -17.41
CA ALA A 62 10.55 -10.31 -18.77
C ALA A 62 9.22 -9.68 -19.24
N ILE A 63 8.41 -9.16 -18.30
CA ILE A 63 7.15 -8.46 -18.56
C ILE A 63 7.36 -6.95 -18.73
N GLY A 64 8.18 -6.34 -17.88
CA GLY A 64 8.44 -4.90 -17.89
C GLY A 64 9.48 -4.46 -16.85
N ASP A 65 9.50 -3.17 -16.52
CA ASP A 65 10.52 -2.57 -15.66
C ASP A 65 10.06 -2.41 -14.19
N ASP A 66 8.76 -2.23 -13.99
CA ASP A 66 8.17 -1.91 -12.69
C ASP A 66 6.83 -2.61 -12.43
N TRP A 67 6.32 -2.42 -11.22
CA TRP A 67 5.06 -3.00 -10.77
C TRP A 67 3.86 -2.53 -11.59
N PHE A 68 3.90 -1.35 -12.19
CA PHE A 68 2.85 -0.87 -13.08
C PHE A 68 2.73 -1.79 -14.31
N ASP A 69 3.85 -2.15 -14.94
CA ASP A 69 3.85 -3.09 -16.07
C ASP A 69 3.33 -4.48 -15.67
N LEU A 70 3.74 -4.97 -14.49
CA LEU A 70 3.28 -6.25 -13.96
C LEU A 70 1.76 -6.24 -13.69
N LEU A 71 1.21 -5.13 -13.18
CA LEU A 71 -0.22 -4.97 -12.97
C LEU A 71 -0.98 -4.95 -14.29
N VAL A 72 -0.52 -4.17 -15.29
CA VAL A 72 -1.13 -4.16 -16.64
C VAL A 72 -1.17 -5.57 -17.21
N HIS A 73 -0.06 -6.30 -17.13
CA HIS A 73 0.00 -7.69 -17.59
C HIS A 73 -0.98 -8.59 -16.85
N THR A 74 -1.08 -8.44 -15.53
CA THR A 74 -1.97 -9.27 -14.70
C THR A 74 -3.45 -8.99 -14.97
N PHE A 75 -3.83 -7.73 -15.12
CA PHE A 75 -5.20 -7.35 -15.43
C PHE A 75 -5.62 -7.80 -16.83
N LYS A 76 -4.71 -7.78 -17.82
CA LYS A 76 -4.98 -8.31 -19.17
C LYS A 76 -5.29 -9.81 -19.19
N ARG A 77 -4.80 -10.56 -18.19
CA ARG A 77 -5.11 -11.99 -18.02
C ARG A 77 -6.50 -12.22 -17.41
N GLY A 78 -7.22 -11.17 -17.02
CA GLY A 78 -8.56 -11.26 -16.44
C GLY A 78 -8.57 -11.59 -14.94
N VAL A 79 -7.40 -11.58 -14.29
CA VAL A 79 -7.26 -11.75 -12.84
C VAL A 79 -7.91 -10.56 -12.14
N SER A 80 -8.83 -10.83 -11.24
CA SER A 80 -9.45 -9.77 -10.43
C SER A 80 -8.49 -9.26 -9.37
N PHE A 81 -8.53 -7.96 -9.11
CA PHE A 81 -7.59 -7.31 -8.20
C PHE A 81 -8.34 -6.36 -7.28
N ASP A 82 -8.33 -6.67 -5.99
CA ASP A 82 -8.95 -5.85 -4.95
C ASP A 82 -7.89 -5.39 -3.95
N LEU A 83 -7.68 -4.09 -3.86
CA LEU A 83 -6.67 -3.47 -2.98
C LEU A 83 -7.28 -2.39 -2.10
N MET A 84 -7.11 -2.55 -0.78
CA MET A 84 -7.26 -1.46 0.18
C MET A 84 -5.87 -0.93 0.58
N LEU A 85 -5.56 0.29 0.13
CA LEU A 85 -4.31 0.97 0.48
C LEU A 85 -4.54 1.91 1.66
N SER A 86 -3.71 1.85 2.71
CA SER A 86 -3.86 2.79 3.83
C SER A 86 -3.76 4.23 3.33
N ASP A 87 -4.68 5.07 3.79
CA ASP A 87 -4.56 6.52 3.65
C ASP A 87 -4.05 7.14 4.96
N PHE A 88 -3.54 8.36 4.86
CA PHE A 88 -2.87 9.08 5.93
C PHE A 88 -3.47 10.46 6.12
N ASP A 89 -3.17 11.07 7.26
CA ASP A 89 -3.60 12.44 7.54
C ASP A 89 -3.18 13.37 6.39
N PRO A 90 -4.12 14.09 5.75
CA PRO A 90 -3.83 14.86 4.55
C PRO A 90 -2.96 16.09 4.83
N ILE A 91 -2.76 16.46 6.10
CA ILE A 91 -1.98 17.62 6.51
C ILE A 91 -0.65 17.16 7.12
N ILE A 92 -0.71 16.37 8.19
CA ILE A 92 0.48 15.97 8.97
C ILE A 92 1.35 14.96 8.22
N SER A 93 0.76 14.18 7.31
CA SER A 93 1.47 13.18 6.50
C SER A 93 1.09 13.36 5.03
N TYR A 94 1.08 14.62 4.57
CA TYR A 94 0.59 14.99 3.24
C TYR A 94 1.36 14.29 2.12
N ASP A 95 2.65 14.02 2.32
CA ASP A 95 3.53 13.32 1.38
C ASP A 95 3.07 11.87 1.15
N THR A 96 2.75 11.17 2.23
CA THR A 96 2.31 9.78 2.20
C THR A 96 0.85 9.69 1.77
N HIS A 97 0.00 10.64 2.18
CA HIS A 97 -1.35 10.82 1.61
C HIS A 97 -1.26 10.99 0.08
N MET A 98 -0.38 11.88 -0.38
CA MET A 98 -0.16 12.11 -1.80
C MET A 98 0.29 10.83 -2.51
N LEU A 99 1.24 10.08 -1.93
CA LEU A 99 1.69 8.80 -2.46
C LEU A 99 0.53 7.80 -2.60
N THR A 100 -0.30 7.62 -1.56
CA THR A 100 -1.49 6.75 -1.62
C THR A 100 -2.38 7.10 -2.81
N TRP A 101 -2.67 8.38 -3.01
CA TRP A 101 -3.54 8.84 -4.10
C TRP A 101 -2.88 8.85 -5.48
N GLN A 102 -1.54 8.87 -5.55
CA GLN A 102 -0.78 8.64 -6.78
C GLN A 102 -0.83 7.16 -7.17
N SER A 103 -0.54 6.26 -6.23
CA SER A 103 -0.56 4.82 -6.44
C SER A 103 -1.93 4.33 -6.89
N LEU A 104 -3.01 4.79 -6.24
CA LEU A 104 -4.38 4.45 -6.66
C LEU A 104 -4.65 4.86 -8.12
N ARG A 105 -4.19 6.04 -8.54
CA ARG A 105 -4.37 6.51 -9.92
C ARG A 105 -3.56 5.69 -10.91
N GLN A 106 -2.31 5.37 -10.58
CA GLN A 106 -1.48 4.50 -11.40
C GLN A 106 -2.12 3.12 -11.57
N ILE A 107 -2.69 2.53 -10.51
CA ILE A 107 -3.38 1.24 -10.62
C ILE A 107 -4.65 1.35 -11.49
N TRP A 108 -5.43 2.43 -11.36
CA TRP A 108 -6.56 2.69 -12.25
C TRP A 108 -6.12 2.87 -13.71
N SER A 109 -5.02 3.59 -13.97
CA SER A 109 -4.45 3.71 -15.31
C SER A 109 -3.95 2.36 -15.85
N ALA A 110 -3.38 1.50 -15.01
CA ALA A 110 -3.01 0.14 -15.41
C ALA A 110 -4.25 -0.69 -15.81
N ALA A 111 -5.37 -0.52 -15.10
CA ALA A 111 -6.64 -1.15 -15.44
C ALA A 111 -7.19 -0.63 -16.78
N GLU A 112 -7.16 0.68 -17.02
CA GLU A 112 -7.55 1.29 -18.30
C GLU A 112 -6.72 0.76 -19.47
N LEU A 113 -5.41 0.61 -19.30
CA LEU A 113 -4.50 0.05 -20.30
C LEU A 113 -4.71 -1.46 -20.53
N ALA A 114 -5.22 -2.18 -19.53
CA ALA A 114 -5.55 -3.58 -19.66
C ALA A 114 -6.83 -3.83 -20.47
N GLY A 115 -7.75 -2.86 -20.45
CA GLY A 115 -8.97 -2.86 -21.27
C GLY A 115 -10.25 -2.90 -20.42
N PRO A 116 -11.42 -2.81 -21.06
CA PRO A 116 -12.71 -2.65 -20.39
C PRO A 116 -13.11 -3.84 -19.50
N ASP A 117 -12.53 -5.03 -19.73
CA ASP A 117 -12.81 -6.24 -18.96
C ASP A 117 -11.95 -6.37 -17.69
N ALA A 118 -11.08 -5.38 -17.40
CA ALA A 118 -10.24 -5.37 -16.21
C ALA A 118 -11.09 -5.31 -14.92
N LYS A 119 -10.95 -6.32 -14.06
CA LYS A 119 -11.71 -6.46 -12.81
C LYS A 119 -10.94 -5.88 -11.64
N VAL A 120 -10.83 -4.56 -11.60
CA VAL A 120 -9.99 -3.85 -10.62
C VAL A 120 -10.85 -3.02 -9.66
N ALA A 121 -10.63 -3.22 -8.37
CA ALA A 121 -11.24 -2.44 -7.30
C ALA A 121 -10.15 -1.94 -6.35
N VAL A 122 -9.79 -0.66 -6.44
CA VAL A 122 -8.80 -0.06 -5.51
C VAL A 122 -9.39 1.11 -4.77
N ARG A 123 -9.05 1.23 -3.48
CA ARG A 123 -9.57 2.28 -2.61
C ARG A 123 -8.58 2.72 -1.53
N PRO A 124 -8.64 4.00 -1.12
CA PRO A 124 -7.96 4.46 0.07
C PRO A 124 -8.72 3.98 1.32
N GLY A 125 -7.98 3.54 2.34
CA GLY A 125 -8.47 3.18 3.66
C GLY A 125 -8.02 4.20 4.69
N MET A 126 -8.76 5.30 4.85
CA MET A 126 -8.52 6.25 5.93
C MET A 126 -9.00 5.65 7.25
N HIS A 127 -8.12 5.61 8.26
CA HIS A 127 -8.52 5.09 9.56
C HIS A 127 -9.61 5.98 10.20
N PRO A 128 -10.68 5.42 10.78
CA PRO A 128 -11.82 6.21 11.28
C PRO A 128 -11.52 7.02 12.55
N ALA A 129 -10.45 6.69 13.28
CA ALA A 129 -10.03 7.43 14.46
C ALA A 129 -9.73 8.89 14.11
N ARG A 130 -10.33 9.81 14.87
CA ARG A 130 -10.18 11.25 14.71
C ARG A 130 -9.73 11.88 16.02
N ILE A 131 -8.86 12.87 15.93
CA ILE A 131 -8.52 13.68 17.09
C ILE A 131 -9.77 14.46 17.54
N GLY A 132 -10.07 14.42 18.85
CA GLY A 132 -11.17 15.18 19.45
C GLY A 132 -11.01 16.70 19.34
N LEU A 133 -12.06 17.44 19.67
CA LEU A 133 -12.08 18.91 19.50
C LEU A 133 -10.99 19.64 20.31
N LEU A 134 -10.83 19.33 21.60
CA LEU A 134 -9.89 20.04 22.46
C LEU A 134 -8.43 19.85 22.03
N PRO A 135 -7.94 18.62 21.75
CA PRO A 135 -6.59 18.47 21.24
C PRO A 135 -6.41 19.09 19.84
N ARG A 136 -7.43 19.08 18.97
CA ARG A 136 -7.39 19.78 17.67
C ARG A 136 -7.20 21.28 17.82
N LEU A 137 -7.87 21.91 18.78
CA LEU A 137 -7.69 23.33 19.07
C LEU A 137 -6.27 23.61 19.58
N GLY A 138 -5.75 22.76 20.46
CA GLY A 138 -4.36 22.88 20.95
C GLY A 138 -3.30 22.70 19.86
N LEU A 139 -3.53 21.79 18.90
CA LEU A 139 -2.63 21.51 17.78
C LEU A 139 -2.77 22.49 16.61
N TRP A 140 -3.81 23.34 16.61
CA TRP A 140 -4.15 24.19 15.46
C TRP A 140 -3.01 25.09 14.97
N PRO A 141 -2.20 25.73 15.84
CA PRO A 141 -1.06 26.54 15.37
C PRO A 141 -0.06 25.74 14.53
N SER A 142 0.23 24.50 14.93
CA SER A 142 1.14 23.60 14.21
C SER A 142 0.53 23.13 12.90
N VAL A 143 -0.74 22.73 12.90
CA VAL A 143 -1.49 22.35 11.67
C VAL A 143 -1.52 23.52 10.67
N ARG A 144 -1.71 24.74 11.15
CA ARG A 144 -1.70 25.94 10.30
C ARG A 144 -0.31 26.25 9.76
N LYS A 145 0.76 25.89 10.48
CA LYS A 145 2.13 25.98 9.95
C LYS A 145 2.32 24.97 8.81
N GLU A 146 1.94 23.72 9.02
CA GLU A 146 2.01 22.66 8.00
C GLU A 146 1.25 23.03 6.72
N LEU A 147 0.00 23.49 6.87
CA LEU A 147 -0.79 23.95 5.73
C LEU A 147 -0.15 25.12 4.95
N ARG A 148 0.57 26.02 5.65
CA ARG A 148 1.32 27.10 4.97
C ARG A 148 2.50 26.55 4.19
N GLU A 149 3.21 25.56 4.74
CA GLU A 149 4.34 24.91 4.07
C GLU A 149 3.88 24.14 2.83
N ILE A 150 2.81 23.36 2.94
CA ILE A 150 2.19 22.68 1.78
C ILE A 150 1.73 23.70 0.73
N CYS A 151 1.05 24.76 1.15
CA CYS A 151 0.60 25.82 0.24
C CYS A 151 1.78 26.53 -0.45
N GLY A 152 2.86 26.80 0.29
CA GLY A 152 4.08 27.37 -0.24
C GLY A 152 4.74 26.47 -1.27
N TRP A 153 4.90 25.18 -0.96
CA TRP A 153 5.43 24.18 -1.89
C TRP A 153 4.57 24.04 -3.15
N LEU A 154 3.24 23.96 -3.03
CA LEU A 154 2.36 23.92 -4.21
C LEU A 154 2.58 25.14 -5.12
N ASN A 155 2.84 26.31 -4.54
CA ASN A 155 3.08 27.54 -5.28
C ASN A 155 4.47 27.64 -5.92
N THR A 156 5.44 26.80 -5.52
CA THR A 156 6.74 26.71 -6.22
C THR A 156 6.66 25.83 -7.47
N LEU A 157 5.63 24.99 -7.59
CA LEU A 157 5.42 24.14 -8.77
C LEU A 157 4.88 24.95 -9.96
N GLU A 158 5.29 24.54 -11.16
CA GLU A 158 4.66 24.97 -12.42
C GLU A 158 3.14 24.71 -12.40
N PRO A 159 2.30 25.55 -13.05
CA PRO A 159 0.85 25.46 -12.95
C PRO A 159 0.27 24.08 -13.31
N SER A 160 0.83 23.39 -14.31
CA SER A 160 0.41 22.02 -14.67
C SER A 160 0.75 21.00 -13.59
N HIS A 161 1.95 21.06 -13.02
CA HIS A 161 2.40 20.19 -11.93
C HIS A 161 1.62 20.47 -10.64
N ARG A 162 1.33 21.72 -10.32
CA ARG A 162 0.47 22.11 -9.19
C ARG A 162 -0.91 21.50 -9.29
N ARG A 163 -1.57 21.63 -10.46
CA ARG A 163 -2.88 21.00 -10.70
C ARG A 163 -2.82 19.47 -10.56
N SER A 164 -1.71 18.86 -11.00
CA SER A 164 -1.51 17.43 -10.83
C SER A 164 -1.34 17.03 -9.36
N ALA A 165 -0.51 17.74 -8.61
CA ALA A 165 -0.30 17.52 -7.19
C ALA A 165 -1.61 17.67 -6.38
N LEU A 166 -2.41 18.71 -6.67
CA LEU A 166 -3.70 18.94 -6.02
C LEU A 166 -4.70 17.79 -6.25
N ARG A 167 -4.67 17.12 -7.41
CA ARG A 167 -5.48 15.91 -7.62
C ARG A 167 -5.08 14.81 -6.64
N HIS A 168 -3.79 14.68 -6.32
CA HIS A 168 -3.29 13.71 -5.35
C HIS A 168 -3.47 14.12 -3.89
N LEU A 169 -4.07 15.28 -3.60
CA LEU A 169 -4.28 15.79 -2.23
C LEU A 169 -5.77 16.09 -1.96
N PRO A 170 -6.70 15.14 -2.18
CA PRO A 170 -8.13 15.41 -2.03
C PRO A 170 -8.53 15.78 -0.60
N GLY A 171 -7.80 15.31 0.42
CA GLY A 171 -8.06 15.68 1.82
C GLY A 171 -7.76 17.16 2.14
N LEU A 172 -7.08 17.88 1.26
CA LEU A 172 -6.79 19.31 1.41
C LEU A 172 -7.80 20.23 0.70
N CYS A 173 -8.77 19.69 -0.04
CA CYS A 173 -9.73 20.50 -0.81
C CYS A 173 -10.58 21.45 0.06
N THR A 174 -10.76 21.13 1.34
CA THR A 174 -11.48 22.00 2.30
C THR A 174 -10.57 23.06 2.93
N CYS A 175 -9.26 22.81 2.96
CA CYS A 175 -8.26 23.64 3.62
C CYS A 175 -7.54 24.59 2.64
N LEU A 176 -7.54 24.25 1.36
CA LEU A 176 -6.90 24.99 0.28
C LEU A 176 -7.94 25.46 -0.73
N GLY A 177 -7.61 26.52 -1.47
CA GLY A 177 -8.42 27.01 -2.59
C GLY A 177 -7.56 27.74 -3.60
N ASP A 178 -8.15 28.04 -4.75
CA ASP A 178 -7.46 28.72 -5.85
C ASP A 178 -7.56 30.24 -5.73
N CYS A 179 -6.55 30.92 -6.27
CA CYS A 179 -6.50 32.35 -6.53
C CYS A 179 -6.76 32.63 -8.02
N ASP A 180 -7.11 33.86 -8.35
CA ASP A 180 -7.39 34.28 -9.73
C ASP A 180 -6.15 34.21 -10.64
N ASP A 181 -4.96 34.29 -10.05
CA ASP A 181 -3.66 34.11 -10.74
C ASP A 181 -3.26 32.63 -10.90
N GLY A 182 -4.11 31.70 -10.49
CA GLY A 182 -3.85 30.25 -10.52
C GLY A 182 -2.93 29.74 -9.41
N SER A 183 -2.56 30.57 -8.44
CA SER A 183 -1.89 30.15 -7.20
C SER A 183 -2.86 29.47 -6.22
N THR A 184 -2.32 28.66 -5.33
CA THR A 184 -3.06 28.06 -4.22
C THR A 184 -2.95 28.97 -3.00
N LYS A 185 -4.06 29.14 -2.27
CA LYS A 185 -4.11 29.79 -0.96
C LYS A 185 -4.72 28.88 0.08
N MET A 186 -4.39 29.15 1.33
CA MET A 186 -5.14 28.57 2.45
C MET A 186 -6.54 29.19 2.54
N ARG A 187 -7.54 28.36 2.80
CA ARG A 187 -8.88 28.79 3.20
C ARG A 187 -8.89 29.05 4.69
N PHE A 188 -9.50 30.16 5.09
CA PHE A 188 -9.71 30.45 6.50
C PHE A 188 -10.87 29.60 7.03
N GLY A 189 -10.58 28.75 8.01
CA GLY A 189 -11.55 27.86 8.65
C GLY A 189 -11.10 27.48 10.05
N GLY A 190 -11.99 26.83 10.80
CA GLY A 190 -11.65 26.22 12.09
C GLY A 190 -10.63 25.07 11.95
N PRO A 191 -10.14 24.51 13.07
CA PRO A 191 -9.18 23.43 13.02
C PRO A 191 -9.76 22.24 12.23
N PRO A 192 -9.07 21.67 11.22
CA PRO A 192 -9.56 20.55 10.44
C PRO A 192 -9.58 19.27 11.26
N PHE A 193 -10.28 18.24 10.77
CA PHE A 193 -10.15 16.90 11.33
C PHE A 193 -8.74 16.38 11.10
N LEU A 194 -8.21 15.67 12.09
CA LEU A 194 -6.91 15.02 12.03
C LEU A 194 -7.09 13.52 12.29
N PHE A 195 -6.33 12.70 11.59
CA PHE A 195 -6.42 11.25 11.54
C PHE A 195 -5.12 10.63 12.04
N PRO A 196 -4.99 10.35 13.34
CA PRO A 196 -3.70 10.00 13.96
C PRO A 196 -3.29 8.54 13.73
N ALA A 197 -4.15 7.73 13.08
CA ALA A 197 -3.94 6.31 12.90
C ALA A 197 -3.98 5.96 11.41
N SER A 198 -3.32 4.85 11.05
CA SER A 198 -3.29 4.29 9.70
C SER A 198 -3.45 2.78 9.79
N HIS A 199 -3.88 2.15 8.70
CA HIS A 199 -3.89 0.70 8.60
C HIS A 199 -2.47 0.22 8.30
N HIS A 200 -1.91 -0.62 9.18
CA HIS A 200 -0.50 -1.03 9.10
C HIS A 200 -0.31 -2.44 8.54
N GLN A 201 -1.38 -3.10 8.11
CA GLN A 201 -1.32 -4.42 7.51
C GLN A 201 -0.62 -4.41 6.15
N LYS A 202 0.15 -5.46 5.85
CA LYS A 202 0.89 -5.67 4.59
C LYS A 202 0.72 -7.12 4.18
N LEU A 203 -0.36 -7.40 3.49
CA LEU A 203 -0.67 -8.74 3.05
C LEU A 203 -1.37 -8.78 1.71
N ALA A 204 -1.15 -9.86 0.98
CA ALA A 204 -1.85 -10.21 -0.24
C ALA A 204 -2.23 -11.69 -0.20
N VAL A 205 -3.46 -12.00 -0.59
CA VAL A 205 -3.91 -13.36 -0.83
C VAL A 205 -4.09 -13.55 -2.33
N ILE A 206 -3.43 -14.58 -2.88
CA ILE A 206 -3.47 -14.93 -4.30
C ILE A 206 -4.28 -16.23 -4.44
N ASP A 207 -5.33 -16.17 -5.25
CA ASP A 207 -6.29 -17.23 -5.58
C ASP A 207 -6.98 -17.89 -4.37
N GLY A 208 -6.87 -17.29 -3.18
CA GLY A 208 -7.32 -17.88 -1.91
C GLY A 208 -6.38 -18.97 -1.35
N GLU A 209 -5.23 -19.20 -1.98
CA GLU A 209 -4.34 -20.31 -1.68
C GLU A 209 -2.98 -19.89 -1.10
N GLN A 210 -2.49 -18.72 -1.51
CA GLN A 210 -1.18 -18.20 -1.10
C GLN A 210 -1.36 -16.88 -0.35
N LEU A 211 -0.84 -16.82 0.87
CA LEU A 211 -0.79 -15.62 1.68
C LEU A 211 0.64 -15.07 1.73
N TYR A 212 0.82 -13.87 1.23
CA TYR A 212 2.01 -13.05 1.46
C TYR A 212 1.74 -12.13 2.66
N ILE A 213 2.53 -12.17 3.73
CA ILE A 213 2.30 -11.36 4.95
C ILE A 213 3.58 -11.06 5.73
N GLY A 214 3.69 -9.87 6.31
CA GLY A 214 4.85 -9.48 7.13
C GLY A 214 5.01 -7.96 7.30
N GLY A 215 6.25 -7.49 7.41
CA GLY A 215 6.58 -6.09 7.70
C GLY A 215 6.85 -5.21 6.47
N LEU A 216 7.01 -5.80 5.28
CA LEU A 216 7.43 -5.09 4.08
C LEU A 216 6.27 -4.43 3.32
N ASP A 217 6.34 -3.09 3.22
CA ASP A 217 5.58 -2.34 2.22
C ASP A 217 6.22 -2.52 0.84
N LEU A 218 5.43 -2.37 -0.22
CA LEU A 218 5.94 -2.39 -1.58
C LEU A 218 6.34 -0.98 -2.02
N ASN A 219 7.61 -0.62 -1.83
CA ASN A 219 8.28 0.51 -2.47
C ASN A 219 9.80 0.31 -2.54
N ASP A 220 10.48 1.02 -3.44
CA ASP A 220 11.94 0.91 -3.63
C ASP A 220 12.75 1.28 -2.37
N ARG A 221 12.17 2.09 -1.46
CA ARG A 221 12.82 2.44 -0.19
C ARG A 221 12.94 1.22 0.74
N ARG A 222 12.06 0.23 0.65
CA ARG A 222 12.17 -1.02 1.45
C ARG A 222 13.15 -2.02 0.87
N TYR A 223 13.61 -1.83 -0.37
CA TYR A 223 14.49 -2.79 -1.01
C TYR A 223 15.87 -2.82 -0.32
N ASP A 224 16.30 -3.99 0.13
CA ASP A 224 17.64 -4.23 0.65
C ASP A 224 17.99 -5.71 0.55
N THR A 225 19.28 -6.01 0.74
CA THR A 225 19.86 -7.36 0.75
C THR A 225 20.38 -7.71 2.15
N LEU A 226 20.78 -8.97 2.35
CA LEU A 226 21.38 -9.41 3.62
C LEU A 226 22.71 -8.71 3.94
N THR A 227 23.39 -8.15 2.94
CA THR A 227 24.70 -7.49 3.12
C THR A 227 24.58 -6.02 3.49
N HIS A 228 23.40 -5.42 3.35
CA HIS A 228 23.14 -4.01 3.70
C HIS A 228 24.17 -3.05 3.07
N GLU A 229 24.44 -3.20 1.77
CA GLU A 229 25.43 -2.41 1.01
C GLU A 229 24.93 -1.01 0.61
N ARG A 230 24.22 -0.34 1.53
CA ARG A 230 23.69 1.03 1.36
C ARG A 230 24.16 1.93 2.51
N ALA A 231 23.93 3.24 2.39
CA ALA A 231 24.17 4.14 3.52
C ALA A 231 23.30 3.73 4.73
N ALA A 232 23.79 3.96 5.95
CA ALA A 232 23.16 3.45 7.16
C ALA A 232 21.71 3.92 7.37
N ASP A 233 21.35 5.10 6.87
CA ASP A 233 19.99 5.66 6.89
C ASP A 233 19.10 5.16 5.74
N GLU A 234 19.67 4.42 4.80
CA GLU A 234 19.00 3.80 3.65
C GLU A 234 18.87 2.27 3.78
N THR A 235 19.59 1.64 4.70
CA THR A 235 19.42 0.21 4.97
C THR A 235 18.00 -0.09 5.48
N TRP A 236 17.55 -1.32 5.24
CA TRP A 236 16.26 -1.83 5.69
C TRP A 236 16.35 -3.33 5.96
N HIS A 237 15.99 -3.76 7.15
CA HIS A 237 15.89 -5.18 7.49
C HIS A 237 14.49 -5.49 7.97
N ASP A 238 13.82 -6.41 7.29
CA ASP A 238 12.44 -6.79 7.62
C ASP A 238 12.10 -8.15 6.97
N VAL A 239 11.14 -8.84 7.56
CA VAL A 239 10.78 -10.21 7.21
C VAL A 239 9.39 -10.26 6.61
N GLN A 240 9.24 -11.16 5.64
CA GLN A 240 7.96 -11.53 5.07
C GLN A 240 7.82 -13.05 5.01
N LEU A 241 6.58 -13.52 4.99
CA LEU A 241 6.23 -14.93 4.86
C LEU A 241 5.39 -15.11 3.59
N LEU A 242 5.64 -16.21 2.88
CA LEU A 242 4.71 -16.76 1.89
C LEU A 242 4.15 -18.08 2.44
N VAL A 243 2.85 -18.10 2.72
CA VAL A 243 2.16 -19.17 3.43
C VAL A 243 1.13 -19.83 2.53
N ARG A 244 1.12 -21.16 2.48
CA ARG A 244 0.07 -21.96 1.83
C ARG A 244 -0.70 -22.74 2.90
N GLY A 245 -2.01 -22.86 2.73
CA GLY A 245 -2.90 -23.60 3.64
C GLY A 245 -4.02 -22.73 4.23
N PRO A 246 -4.68 -23.18 5.31
CA PRO A 246 -5.88 -22.54 5.88
C PRO A 246 -5.68 -21.06 6.28
N ALA A 247 -4.43 -20.65 6.55
CA ALA A 247 -4.10 -19.27 6.84
C ALA A 247 -4.44 -18.31 5.67
N ALA A 248 -4.34 -18.76 4.41
CA ALA A 248 -4.68 -17.95 3.25
C ALA A 248 -6.18 -17.60 3.20
N ALA A 249 -7.04 -18.61 3.40
CA ALA A 249 -8.49 -18.40 3.47
C ALA A 249 -8.90 -17.50 4.66
N ALA A 250 -8.26 -17.67 5.82
CA ALA A 250 -8.49 -16.82 6.98
C ALA A 250 -8.08 -15.36 6.71
N ALA A 251 -6.94 -15.15 6.06
CA ALA A 251 -6.46 -13.82 5.69
C ALA A 251 -7.34 -13.14 4.63
N GLU A 252 -7.86 -13.89 3.65
CA GLU A 252 -8.79 -13.35 2.66
C GLU A 252 -10.12 -12.92 3.29
N THR A 253 -10.62 -13.73 4.24
CA THR A 253 -11.79 -13.39 5.05
C THR A 253 -11.55 -12.10 5.83
N TYR A 254 -10.39 -11.97 6.49
CA TYR A 254 -9.99 -10.75 7.20
C TYR A 254 -9.95 -9.54 6.27
N LEU A 255 -9.33 -9.65 5.09
CA LEU A 255 -9.24 -8.57 4.11
C LEU A 255 -10.63 -8.13 3.64
N THR A 256 -11.57 -9.05 3.52
CA THR A 256 -12.96 -8.71 3.21
C THR A 256 -13.64 -7.95 4.34
N GLN A 257 -13.48 -8.40 5.58
CA GLN A 257 -14.15 -7.80 6.72
C GLN A 257 -13.57 -6.45 7.15
N VAL A 258 -12.24 -6.28 7.11
CA VAL A 258 -11.59 -5.02 7.50
C VAL A 258 -12.05 -3.88 6.61
N ARG A 259 -12.26 -4.17 5.33
CA ARG A 259 -12.83 -3.26 4.36
C ARG A 259 -14.25 -2.83 4.72
N ASP A 260 -15.11 -3.79 5.04
CA ASP A 260 -16.49 -3.49 5.46
C ASP A 260 -16.50 -2.70 6.77
N ALA A 261 -15.58 -2.97 7.68
CA ALA A 261 -15.43 -2.22 8.93
C ALA A 261 -14.99 -0.77 8.69
N VAL A 262 -14.02 -0.55 7.80
CA VAL A 262 -13.55 0.80 7.42
C VAL A 262 -14.66 1.60 6.72
N ASP A 263 -15.46 0.94 5.88
CA ASP A 263 -16.61 1.54 5.22
C ASP A 263 -17.82 1.76 6.16
N GLY A 264 -17.76 1.29 7.41
CA GLY A 264 -18.87 1.34 8.36
C GLY A 264 -20.05 0.40 8.03
N LYS A 265 -19.80 -0.63 7.22
CA LYS A 265 -20.77 -1.62 6.73
C LYS A 265 -20.80 -2.92 7.56
N GLY A 266 -19.82 -3.15 8.43
CA GLY A 266 -19.72 -4.38 9.22
C GLY A 266 -18.67 -4.33 10.33
N ASN A 267 -18.44 -5.46 10.99
CA ASN A 267 -17.39 -5.64 11.99
C ASN A 267 -16.50 -6.82 11.59
N VAL A 268 -15.22 -6.78 11.98
CA VAL A 268 -14.30 -7.91 11.80
C VAL A 268 -14.67 -9.04 12.76
N GLN A 269 -14.88 -10.23 12.22
CA GLN A 269 -15.11 -11.47 12.97
C GLN A 269 -14.03 -12.48 12.60
N ILE A 270 -13.07 -12.68 13.51
CA ILE A 270 -12.03 -13.69 13.33
C ILE A 270 -12.56 -15.03 13.86
N GLN A 271 -12.74 -16.00 12.97
CA GLN A 271 -12.89 -17.39 13.41
C GLN A 271 -11.54 -17.88 13.94
N VAL A 272 -11.48 -18.19 15.23
CA VAL A 272 -10.31 -18.84 15.82
C VAL A 272 -10.27 -20.26 15.26
N LEU A 273 -9.25 -20.58 14.47
CA LEU A 273 -8.96 -21.96 14.10
C LEU A 273 -8.68 -22.73 15.39
N GLU A 274 -9.48 -23.76 15.68
CA GLU A 274 -9.23 -24.60 16.86
C GLU A 274 -7.83 -25.22 16.75
N PRO A 275 -7.06 -25.26 17.85
CA PRO A 275 -5.73 -25.85 17.83
C PRO A 275 -5.82 -27.30 17.40
N VAL A 276 -5.07 -27.69 16.36
CA VAL A 276 -4.92 -29.09 15.98
C VAL A 276 -4.34 -29.83 17.20
N PRO A 277 -5.01 -30.88 17.70
CA PRO A 277 -4.51 -31.62 18.85
C PRO A 277 -3.12 -32.17 18.53
N ARG A 278 -2.16 -31.93 19.44
CA ARG A 278 -0.83 -32.53 19.33
C ARG A 278 -0.98 -34.05 19.47
N SER A 279 -0.61 -34.77 18.42
CA SER A 279 -0.41 -36.23 18.43
C SER A 279 0.84 -36.59 19.22
#